data_AF-A0AB38DL13-F1
#
_entry.id   AF-A0AB38DL13-F1
#
_cell.length_a   1.000
_cell.length_b   1.000
_cell.length_c   1.000
_cell.angle_alpha   90.00
_cell.angle_beta   90.00
_cell.angle_gamma   90.00
#
_symmetry.space_group_name_H-M   'P 1'
#
loop_
_entity.id
_entity.type
_entity.pdbx_description
1 polymer ?
#
loop_
_entity_poly.entity_id
_entity_poly.type
_entity_poly.pdbx_seq_one_letter_code
_entity_poly.pdbx_strand_id
1 'polypeptide(L)'
;MNWTQDKPKSAVIDAAHLSRQREFSLATFGPGARTEGVLDHIAKELDEIRSTPTDISEWVDVIILAFDGAWRAGWEPQQILDAIVAKQHRNEARTWPDWRTADPSKAIEHVRRDDDATGLAEPPKCGMCPRERTPQDALDYNPIQVVTRQPLGWYSGDDGEICPECMAQLLGRTN
;
A
#
# COMPACT_ATOMS: atom_id res chain seq x y z
N MET A 1 -30.12 -2.42 16.06
CA MET A 1 -30.80 -3.21 15.01
C MET A 1 -30.78 -4.68 15.45
N ASN A 2 -31.91 -5.39 15.48
CA ASN A 2 -31.94 -6.78 15.98
C ASN A 2 -31.63 -7.76 14.83
N TRP A 3 -30.35 -8.06 14.63
CA TRP A 3 -29.80 -8.89 13.54
C TRP A 3 -30.21 -10.39 13.58
N THR A 4 -31.10 -10.78 14.50
CA THR A 4 -31.40 -12.19 14.81
C THR A 4 -32.78 -12.68 14.38
N GLN A 5 -33.58 -11.89 13.67
CA GLN A 5 -34.88 -12.34 13.19
C GLN A 5 -34.90 -12.50 11.67
N ASP A 6 -35.37 -13.68 11.27
CA ASP A 6 -35.16 -14.41 10.01
C ASP A 6 -33.73 -14.93 9.82
N LYS A 7 -33.49 -16.22 10.11
CA LYS A 7 -32.29 -16.92 9.63
C LYS A 7 -32.46 -17.19 8.13
N PRO A 8 -31.81 -16.45 7.22
CA PRO A 8 -31.74 -16.81 5.82
C PRO A 8 -30.65 -17.89 5.66
N LYS A 9 -30.59 -18.53 4.49
CA LYS A 9 -29.45 -19.37 4.07
C LYS A 9 -28.14 -18.65 4.43
N SER A 10 -27.12 -19.39 4.89
CA SER A 10 -25.80 -18.85 5.21
C SER A 10 -25.37 -17.81 4.18
N ALA A 11 -25.25 -16.55 4.61
CA ALA A 11 -24.85 -15.47 3.72
C ALA A 11 -23.42 -15.71 3.23
N VAL A 12 -23.18 -15.44 1.94
CA VAL A 12 -21.86 -15.59 1.31
C VAL A 12 -21.50 -14.25 0.67
N ILE A 13 -20.26 -13.83 0.87
CA ILE A 13 -19.64 -12.75 0.10
C ILE A 13 -19.00 -13.42 -1.13
N ASP A 14 -19.62 -13.25 -2.29
CA ASP A 14 -19.16 -13.77 -3.58
C ASP A 14 -19.01 -12.63 -4.60
N ALA A 15 -18.55 -12.97 -5.81
CA ALA A 15 -18.33 -11.97 -6.86
C ALA A 15 -19.64 -11.25 -7.23
N ALA A 16 -20.77 -11.95 -7.19
CA ALA A 16 -22.08 -11.35 -7.45
C ALA A 16 -22.46 -10.32 -6.38
N HIS A 17 -22.14 -10.56 -5.11
CA HIS A 17 -22.32 -9.59 -4.04
C HIS A 17 -21.49 -8.32 -4.28
N LEU A 18 -20.19 -8.47 -4.59
CA LEU A 18 -19.30 -7.33 -4.89
C LEU A 18 -19.75 -6.57 -6.15
N SER A 19 -20.27 -7.26 -7.18
CA SER A 19 -20.86 -6.60 -8.35
C SER A 19 -22.07 -5.73 -7.98
N ARG A 20 -23.00 -6.25 -7.16
CA ARG A 20 -24.16 -5.47 -6.69
C ARG A 20 -23.72 -4.26 -5.84
N GLN A 21 -22.70 -4.43 -5.01
CA GLN A 21 -22.13 -3.35 -4.22
C GLN A 21 -21.53 -2.26 -5.12
N ARG A 22 -20.73 -2.63 -6.13
CA ARG A 22 -20.18 -1.72 -7.14
C ARG A 22 -21.28 -0.94 -7.87
N GLU A 23 -22.33 -1.62 -8.31
CA GLU A 23 -23.48 -0.98 -8.99
C GLU A 23 -24.18 0.05 -8.09
N PHE A 24 -24.46 -0.31 -6.84
CA PHE A 24 -25.03 0.60 -5.86
C PHE A 24 -24.12 1.81 -5.60
N SER A 25 -22.81 1.57 -5.45
CA SER A 25 -21.82 2.63 -5.22
C SER A 25 -21.72 3.58 -6.40
N LEU A 26 -21.68 3.07 -7.63
CA LEU A 26 -21.68 3.89 -8.85
C LEU A 26 -22.94 4.76 -8.95
N ALA A 27 -24.11 4.18 -8.67
CA ALA A 27 -25.38 4.90 -8.75
C ALA A 27 -25.51 5.99 -7.68
N THR A 28 -25.06 5.71 -6.45
CA THR A 28 -25.23 6.60 -5.30
C THR A 28 -24.14 7.66 -5.20
N PHE A 29 -22.91 7.27 -5.47
CA PHE A 29 -21.70 8.06 -5.18
C PHE A 29 -20.99 8.50 -6.45
N GLY A 30 -21.47 8.10 -7.63
CA GLY A 30 -20.90 8.48 -8.91
C GLY A 30 -19.59 7.77 -9.26
N PRO A 31 -19.08 8.02 -10.48
CA PRO A 31 -17.92 7.35 -11.04
C PRO A 31 -16.58 7.88 -10.49
N GLY A 32 -15.50 7.19 -10.84
CA GLY A 32 -14.12 7.59 -10.56
C GLY A 32 -13.50 6.92 -9.33
N ALA A 33 -12.19 7.15 -9.15
CA ALA A 33 -11.40 6.49 -8.10
C ALA A 33 -11.84 6.88 -6.68
N ARG A 34 -12.23 8.14 -6.47
CA ARG A 34 -12.68 8.71 -5.18
C ARG A 34 -11.84 8.30 -3.95
N THR A 35 -10.55 7.99 -4.16
CA THR A 35 -9.66 7.40 -3.15
C THR A 35 -9.65 8.21 -1.86
N GLU A 36 -9.42 9.52 -1.96
CA GLU A 36 -9.42 10.41 -0.79
C GLU A 36 -10.75 10.42 -0.03
N GLY A 37 -11.88 10.34 -0.75
CA GLY A 37 -13.20 10.28 -0.12
C GLY A 37 -13.45 8.96 0.59
N VAL A 38 -12.99 7.83 0.02
CA VAL A 38 -13.07 6.52 0.66
C VAL A 38 -12.17 6.47 1.90
N LEU A 39 -10.93 7.00 1.81
CA LEU A 39 -10.00 7.04 2.93
C LEU A 39 -10.49 7.96 4.06
N ASP A 40 -11.05 9.13 3.74
CA ASP A 40 -11.69 10.02 4.71
C ASP A 40 -12.84 9.32 5.45
N HIS A 41 -13.65 8.54 4.73
CA HIS A 41 -14.74 7.78 5.34
C HIS A 41 -14.21 6.66 6.24
N ILE A 42 -13.25 5.86 5.78
CA ILE A 42 -12.62 4.82 6.60
C ILE A 42 -12.04 5.42 7.89
N ALA A 43 -11.43 6.61 7.83
CA ALA A 43 -10.91 7.27 9.03
C ALA A 43 -12.01 7.60 10.06
N LYS A 44 -13.20 8.02 9.61
CA LYS A 44 -14.37 8.26 10.46
C LYS A 44 -14.87 6.96 11.08
N GLU A 45 -15.04 5.90 10.29
CA GLU A 45 -15.48 4.59 10.81
C GLU A 45 -14.51 4.02 11.84
N LEU A 46 -13.20 4.29 11.72
CA LEU A 46 -12.23 3.90 12.74
C LEU A 46 -12.43 4.67 14.07
N ASP A 47 -12.88 5.92 14.03
CA ASP A 47 -13.26 6.68 15.23
C ASP A 47 -14.57 6.15 15.86
N GLU A 48 -15.52 5.70 15.04
CA GLU A 48 -16.76 5.05 15.49
C GLU A 48 -16.45 3.69 16.15
N ILE A 49 -15.62 2.85 15.53
CA ILE A 49 -15.11 1.61 16.15
C ILE A 49 -14.42 1.87 17.50
N ARG A 50 -13.61 2.93 17.62
CA ARG A 50 -12.96 3.28 18.90
C ARG A 50 -14.00 3.61 19.97
N SER A 51 -15.11 4.22 19.58
CA SER A 51 -16.18 4.63 20.48
C SER A 51 -17.08 3.46 20.87
N THR A 52 -17.41 2.57 19.93
CA THR A 52 -18.33 1.44 20.09
C THR A 52 -17.76 0.13 19.51
N PRO A 53 -16.65 -0.40 20.06
CA PRO A 53 -15.90 -1.50 19.43
C PRO A 53 -16.65 -2.83 19.38
N THR A 54 -17.71 -2.98 20.19
CA THR A 54 -18.56 -4.16 20.25
C THR A 54 -19.73 -4.11 19.26
N ASP A 55 -19.97 -2.97 18.61
CA ASP A 55 -20.96 -2.89 17.55
C ASP A 55 -20.36 -3.41 16.24
N ILE A 56 -21.01 -4.42 15.67
CA ILE A 56 -20.52 -5.09 14.45
C ILE A 56 -20.74 -4.23 13.21
N SER A 57 -21.70 -3.29 13.22
CA SER A 57 -21.94 -2.40 12.06
C SER A 57 -20.69 -1.62 11.70
N GLU A 58 -20.02 -1.03 12.68
CA GLU A 58 -18.85 -0.17 12.46
C GLU A 58 -17.69 -0.93 11.80
N TRP A 59 -17.49 -2.20 12.18
CA TRP A 59 -16.52 -3.08 11.52
C TRP A 59 -16.94 -3.44 10.10
N VAL A 60 -18.24 -3.65 9.86
CA VAL A 60 -18.79 -3.95 8.54
C VAL A 60 -18.69 -2.75 7.61
N ASP A 61 -18.85 -1.53 8.11
CA ASP A 61 -18.70 -0.31 7.32
C ASP A 61 -17.27 -0.16 6.78
N VAL A 62 -16.24 -0.45 7.59
CA VAL A 62 -14.85 -0.51 7.11
C VAL A 62 -14.67 -1.57 6.02
N ILE A 63 -15.28 -2.75 6.14
CA ILE A 63 -15.21 -3.82 5.13
C ILE A 63 -15.85 -3.38 3.82
N ILE A 64 -17.04 -2.78 3.89
CA ILE A 64 -17.77 -2.27 2.72
C ILE A 64 -16.95 -1.18 2.03
N LEU A 65 -16.37 -0.24 2.78
CA LEU A 65 -15.53 0.83 2.24
C LEU A 65 -14.22 0.30 1.64
N ALA A 66 -13.62 -0.73 2.23
CA ALA A 66 -12.42 -1.37 1.67
C ALA A 66 -12.72 -2.03 0.31
N PHE A 67 -13.86 -2.72 0.17
CA PHE A 67 -14.31 -3.24 -1.13
C PHE A 67 -14.59 -2.11 -2.12
N ASP A 68 -15.18 -0.99 -1.66
CA ASP A 68 -15.43 0.18 -2.49
C ASP A 68 -14.14 0.75 -3.06
N GLY A 69 -13.14 0.97 -2.20
CA GLY A 69 -11.81 1.43 -2.61
C GLY A 69 -11.13 0.47 -3.59
N ALA A 70 -11.23 -0.84 -3.36
CA ALA A 70 -10.60 -1.84 -4.22
C ALA A 70 -11.18 -1.84 -5.65
N TRP A 71 -12.51 -1.86 -5.81
CA TRP A 71 -13.06 -1.84 -7.18
C TRP A 71 -12.84 -0.48 -7.86
N ARG A 72 -12.89 0.63 -7.09
CA ARG A 72 -12.58 1.97 -7.63
C ARG A 72 -11.14 2.12 -8.08
N ALA A 73 -10.22 1.35 -7.52
CA ALA A 73 -8.83 1.24 -7.97
C ALA A 73 -8.67 0.38 -9.25
N GLY A 74 -9.76 -0.17 -9.78
CA GLY A 74 -9.77 -0.90 -11.06
C GLY A 74 -9.78 -2.43 -10.93
N TRP A 75 -9.95 -2.98 -9.73
CA TRP A 75 -9.99 -4.43 -9.53
C TRP A 75 -11.41 -4.97 -9.72
N GLU A 76 -11.53 -6.07 -10.46
CA GLU A 76 -12.81 -6.75 -10.66
C GLU A 76 -13.21 -7.58 -9.43
N PRO A 77 -14.52 -7.77 -9.17
CA PRO A 77 -15.05 -8.48 -8.00
C PRO A 77 -14.33 -9.80 -7.67
N GLN A 78 -14.13 -10.68 -8.67
CA GLN A 78 -13.45 -11.94 -8.44
C GLN A 78 -11.96 -11.75 -8.08
N GLN A 79 -11.28 -10.77 -8.68
CA GLN A 79 -9.88 -10.48 -8.38
C GLN A 79 -9.70 -9.99 -6.93
N ILE A 80 -10.67 -9.23 -6.40
CA ILE A 80 -10.68 -8.79 -5.01
C ILE A 80 -10.78 -9.99 -4.07
N LEU A 81 -11.70 -10.93 -4.34
CA LEU A 81 -11.86 -12.15 -3.54
C LEU A 81 -10.60 -13.03 -3.59
N ASP A 82 -10.06 -13.25 -4.78
CA ASP A 82 -8.83 -14.03 -4.97
C ASP A 82 -7.65 -13.38 -4.22
N ALA A 83 -7.55 -12.03 -4.25
CA ALA A 83 -6.51 -11.29 -3.54
C ALA A 83 -6.63 -11.42 -2.02
N ILE A 84 -7.85 -11.43 -1.47
CA ILE A 84 -8.10 -11.65 -0.04
C ILE A 84 -7.64 -13.04 0.36
N VAL A 85 -8.07 -14.07 -0.37
CA VAL A 85 -7.68 -15.48 -0.10
C VAL A 85 -6.17 -15.66 -0.21
N ALA A 86 -5.55 -15.14 -1.28
CA ALA A 86 -4.10 -15.20 -1.47
C ALA A 86 -3.34 -14.44 -0.38
N LYS A 87 -3.83 -13.27 0.05
CA LYS A 87 -3.21 -12.50 1.14
C LYS A 87 -3.32 -13.24 2.47
N GLN A 88 -4.46 -13.88 2.75
CA GLN A 88 -4.66 -14.68 3.95
C GLN A 88 -3.69 -15.87 3.98
N HIS A 89 -3.57 -16.63 2.89
CA HIS A 89 -2.58 -17.71 2.79
C HIS A 89 -1.14 -17.23 3.01
N ARG A 90 -0.76 -16.06 2.46
CA ARG A 90 0.55 -15.47 2.73
C ARG A 90 0.74 -15.10 4.20
N ASN A 91 -0.30 -14.61 4.87
CA ASN A 91 -0.23 -14.27 6.29
C ASN A 91 -0.10 -15.51 7.17
N GLU A 92 -0.81 -16.59 6.85
CA GLU A 92 -0.74 -17.88 7.55
C GLU A 92 0.63 -18.56 7.40
N ALA A 93 1.31 -18.33 6.27
CA ALA A 93 2.65 -18.87 6.01
C ALA A 93 3.80 -18.06 6.66
N ARG A 94 3.51 -16.90 7.27
CA ARG A 94 4.54 -16.06 7.93
C ARG A 94 4.86 -16.55 9.34
N THR A 95 6.05 -16.19 9.80
CA THR A 95 6.40 -16.30 11.21
C THR A 95 5.87 -15.08 11.96
N TRP A 96 5.12 -15.32 13.03
CA TRP A 96 4.59 -14.27 13.92
C TRP A 96 5.19 -14.44 15.32
N PRO A 97 5.47 -13.33 16.03
CA PRO A 97 5.90 -13.39 17.43
C PRO A 97 4.77 -13.89 18.34
N ASP A 98 5.10 -14.35 19.55
CA ASP A 98 4.08 -14.75 20.53
C ASP A 98 3.27 -13.53 20.96
N TRP A 99 1.99 -13.50 20.58
CA TRP A 99 1.08 -12.41 20.88
C TRP A 99 0.93 -12.13 22.38
N ARG A 100 1.20 -13.11 23.26
CA ARG A 100 1.17 -12.92 24.72
C ARG A 100 2.26 -11.98 25.23
N THR A 101 3.29 -11.76 24.44
CA THR A 101 4.42 -10.88 24.78
C THR A 101 4.31 -9.50 24.12
N ALA A 102 3.33 -9.30 23.24
CA ALA A 102 3.10 -8.05 22.55
C ALA A 102 2.19 -7.12 23.36
N ASP A 103 2.34 -5.80 23.16
CA ASP A 103 1.40 -4.81 23.69
C ASP A 103 0.04 -4.96 22.96
N PRO A 104 -1.07 -5.27 23.69
CA PRO A 104 -2.37 -5.49 23.06
C PRO A 104 -2.95 -4.23 22.39
N SER A 105 -2.38 -3.05 22.63
CA SER A 105 -2.76 -1.78 21.99
C SER A 105 -1.95 -1.44 20.73
N LYS A 106 -0.98 -2.27 20.36
CA LYS A 106 -0.10 -2.07 19.20
C LYS A 106 -0.30 -3.17 18.16
N ALA A 107 0.04 -2.83 16.91
CA ALA A 107 0.09 -3.82 15.84
C ALA A 107 1.17 -4.87 16.15
N ILE A 108 0.81 -6.14 15.99
CA ILE A 108 1.79 -7.22 15.90
C ILE A 108 2.18 -7.31 14.43
N GLU A 109 3.47 -7.20 14.16
CA GLU A 109 4.02 -7.39 12.82
C GLU A 109 4.64 -8.78 12.70
N HIS A 110 4.59 -9.34 11.49
CA HIS A 110 5.31 -10.56 11.16
C HIS A 110 6.81 -10.35 11.33
N VAL A 111 7.51 -11.40 11.76
CA VAL A 111 8.97 -11.38 11.85
C VAL A 111 9.51 -11.23 10.43
N ARG A 112 10.13 -10.08 10.17
CA ARG A 112 10.96 -9.92 8.98
C ARG A 112 12.19 -10.77 9.23
N ARG A 113 12.47 -11.75 8.36
CA ARG A 113 13.79 -12.38 8.38
C ARG A 113 14.78 -11.27 8.08
N ASP A 114 15.91 -11.27 8.77
CA ASP A 114 16.94 -10.25 8.61
C ASP A 114 17.43 -10.11 7.16
N ASP A 115 17.10 -11.04 6.27
CA ASP A 115 17.31 -10.94 4.82
C ASP A 115 16.61 -9.73 4.13
N ASP A 116 15.59 -9.12 4.76
CA ASP A 116 14.97 -7.86 4.30
C ASP A 116 15.53 -6.61 5.02
N ALA A 117 16.43 -6.77 5.99
CA ALA A 117 17.07 -5.70 6.76
C ALA A 117 18.61 -5.74 6.72
N THR A 118 19.22 -6.76 6.13
CA THR A 118 20.65 -6.80 5.76
C THR A 118 20.83 -6.27 4.35
N GLY A 119 20.44 -5.02 4.18
CA GLY A 119 20.83 -4.17 3.08
C GLY A 119 21.94 -3.20 3.49
N LEU A 120 22.90 -3.61 4.33
CA LEU A 120 24.27 -3.09 4.14
C LEU A 120 24.83 -3.76 2.88
N ALA A 121 24.13 -3.61 1.75
CA ALA A 121 24.76 -3.73 0.46
C ALA A 121 25.88 -2.67 0.47
N GLU A 122 27.06 -3.03 -0.05
CA GLU A 122 28.10 -2.04 -0.28
C GLU A 122 27.46 -0.80 -0.95
N PRO A 123 27.81 0.41 -0.49
CA PRO A 123 27.20 1.62 -1.04
C PRO A 123 27.33 1.59 -2.57
N PRO A 124 26.23 1.82 -3.33
CA PRO A 124 26.24 1.69 -4.78
C PRO A 124 27.36 2.55 -5.36
N LYS A 125 28.15 1.95 -6.24
CA LYS A 125 29.33 2.57 -6.85
C LYS A 125 28.96 3.08 -8.22
N CYS A 126 29.38 4.30 -8.53
CA CYS A 126 29.20 4.86 -9.86
C CYS A 126 29.88 3.96 -10.91
N GLY A 127 29.17 3.60 -11.98
CA GLY A 127 29.71 2.80 -13.08
C GLY A 127 30.74 3.55 -13.93
N MET A 128 30.91 4.86 -13.73
CA MET A 128 31.78 5.73 -14.52
C MET A 128 32.97 6.31 -13.74
N CYS A 129 32.96 6.22 -12.41
CA CYS A 129 34.03 6.76 -11.57
C CYS A 129 34.13 6.01 -10.23
N PRO A 130 35.23 6.17 -9.47
CA PRO A 130 35.41 5.45 -8.20
C PRO A 130 34.50 5.90 -7.04
N ARG A 131 33.54 6.80 -7.28
CA ARG A 131 32.69 7.37 -6.22
C ARG A 131 31.67 6.35 -5.74
N GLU A 132 31.54 6.26 -4.42
CA GLU A 132 30.50 5.48 -3.75
C GLU A 132 29.39 6.42 -3.26
N ARG A 133 28.15 5.95 -3.27
CA ARG A 133 27.00 6.71 -2.78
C ARG A 133 27.09 6.91 -1.28
N THR A 134 26.96 8.15 -0.84
CA THR A 134 27.01 8.54 0.57
C THR A 134 25.63 9.01 1.06
N PRO A 135 25.39 9.12 2.38
CA PRO A 135 24.17 9.76 2.89
C PRO A 135 23.97 11.21 2.42
N GLN A 136 25.02 11.88 1.95
CA GLN A 136 24.93 13.21 1.33
C GLN A 136 24.32 13.17 -0.08
N ASP A 137 24.31 12.01 -0.73
CA ASP A 137 23.70 11.73 -2.04
C ASP A 137 22.24 11.25 -1.86
N ALA A 138 21.49 11.96 -1.01
CA ALA A 138 20.15 11.58 -0.57
C ALA A 138 19.07 11.73 -1.67
N LEU A 139 19.36 12.50 -2.73
CA LEU A 139 18.41 12.76 -3.81
C LEU A 139 18.68 11.84 -5.00
N ASP A 140 17.64 11.17 -5.49
CA ASP A 140 17.70 10.44 -6.75
C ASP A 140 17.54 11.38 -7.96
N TYR A 141 18.09 10.97 -9.09
CA TYR A 141 17.97 11.67 -10.36
C TYR A 141 16.49 11.78 -10.76
N ASN A 142 16.07 12.99 -11.12
CA ASN A 142 14.75 13.25 -11.67
C ASN A 142 14.89 14.02 -13.00
N PRO A 143 14.27 13.57 -14.11
CA PRO A 143 14.31 14.27 -15.39
C PRO A 143 13.91 15.75 -15.32
N ILE A 144 13.05 16.15 -14.37
CA ILE A 144 12.68 17.55 -14.19
C ILE A 144 13.86 18.44 -13.80
N GLN A 145 14.88 17.90 -13.12
CA GLN A 145 16.10 18.63 -12.74
C GLN A 145 16.91 19.05 -13.97
N VAL A 146 16.85 18.27 -15.05
CA VAL A 146 17.50 18.60 -16.33
C VAL A 146 16.81 19.80 -16.97
N VAL A 147 15.48 19.76 -17.05
CA VAL A 147 14.67 20.82 -17.67
C VAL A 147 14.74 22.12 -16.87
N THR A 148 14.70 22.02 -15.54
CA THR A 148 14.71 23.17 -14.63
C THR A 148 16.12 23.64 -14.23
N ARG A 149 17.17 22.98 -14.76
CA ARG A 149 18.59 23.23 -14.43
C ARG A 149 18.91 23.13 -12.93
N GLN A 150 18.14 22.39 -12.17
CA GLN A 150 18.46 22.07 -10.78
C GLN A 150 19.70 21.14 -10.71
N PRO A 151 20.35 21.05 -9.53
CA PRO A 151 21.33 20.02 -9.25
C PRO A 151 20.74 18.63 -9.51
N LEU A 152 21.53 17.75 -10.12
CA LEU A 152 21.10 16.38 -10.41
C LEU A 152 21.23 15.51 -9.16
N GLY A 153 20.30 14.58 -8.99
CA GLY A 153 20.43 13.49 -8.03
C GLY A 153 21.21 12.29 -8.60
N TRP A 154 21.40 11.28 -7.76
CA TRP A 154 22.03 10.01 -8.10
C TRP A 154 21.12 9.16 -8.99
N TYR A 155 21.60 8.69 -10.13
CA TYR A 155 20.83 7.81 -11.01
C TYR A 155 21.00 6.35 -10.58
N SER A 156 19.88 5.66 -10.39
CA SER A 156 19.80 4.23 -10.09
C SER A 156 18.79 3.60 -11.04
N GLY A 157 19.26 2.68 -11.89
CA GLY A 157 18.47 1.98 -12.89
C GLY A 157 18.93 0.54 -13.08
N ASP A 158 18.18 -0.23 -13.85
CA ASP A 158 18.51 -1.64 -14.16
C ASP A 158 19.84 -1.78 -14.95
N ASP A 159 20.30 -0.70 -15.57
CA ASP A 159 21.55 -0.57 -16.32
C ASP A 159 22.73 -0.05 -15.50
N GLY A 160 22.51 0.27 -14.22
CA GLY A 160 23.56 0.58 -13.26
C GLY A 160 23.35 1.89 -12.48
N GLU A 161 24.42 2.31 -11.82
CA GLU A 161 24.45 3.44 -10.89
C GLU A 161 25.34 4.55 -11.44
N ILE A 162 24.87 5.80 -11.46
CA ILE A 162 25.65 6.95 -11.97
C ILE A 162 25.56 8.13 -11.01
N CYS A 163 26.71 8.63 -10.56
CA CYS A 163 26.75 9.79 -9.65
C CYS A 163 26.33 11.09 -10.35
N PRO A 164 25.87 12.11 -9.61
CA PRO A 164 25.41 13.38 -10.18
C PRO A 164 26.39 14.06 -11.15
N GLU A 165 27.69 14.01 -10.85
CA GLU A 165 28.72 14.63 -11.69
C GLU A 165 28.94 13.88 -13.01
N CYS A 166 28.96 12.54 -12.98
CA CYS A 166 29.05 11.72 -14.19
C CYS A 166 27.77 11.82 -15.01
N MET A 167 26.60 11.91 -14.35
CA MET A 167 25.32 12.13 -15.03
C MET A 167 25.28 13.51 -15.71
N ALA A 168 25.81 14.55 -15.07
CA ALA A 168 25.95 15.87 -15.69
C ALA A 168 26.85 15.80 -16.93
N GLN A 169 27.98 15.11 -16.87
CA GLN A 169 28.87 14.91 -18.02
C GLN A 169 28.20 14.15 -19.17
N LEU A 170 27.48 13.06 -18.87
CA LEU A 170 26.72 12.29 -19.87
C LEU A 170 25.66 13.14 -20.57
N LEU A 171 24.97 13.99 -19.81
CA LEU A 171 23.94 14.89 -20.33
C LEU A 171 24.52 16.15 -20.99
N GLY A 172 25.84 16.26 -21.13
CA GLY A 172 26.51 17.41 -21.73
C GLY A 172 26.37 18.70 -20.93
N ARG A 173 26.11 18.60 -19.62
CA ARG A 173 26.08 19.73 -18.69
C ARG A 173 27.50 19.93 -18.14
N THR A 174 28.14 21.05 -18.49
CA THR A 174 29.27 21.53 -17.70
C THR A 174 28.74 22.11 -16.39
N ASN A 175 29.39 21.78 -15.27
CA ASN A 175 29.07 22.33 -13.93
C ASN A 175 28.91 23.85 -13.95
#